data_AF-A0A2M9YEY9-F1
#
_entry.id   AF-A0A2M9YEY9-F1
#
_cell.length_a   1.000
_cell.length_b   1.000
_cell.length_c   1.000
_cell.angle_alpha   90.00
_cell.angle_beta   90.00
_cell.angle_gamma   90.00
#
_symmetry.space_group_name_H-M   'P 1'
#
loop_
_entity.id
_entity.type
_entity.pdbx_description
1 polymer ?
#
loop_
_entity_poly.entity_id
_entity_poly.type
_entity_poly.pdbx_seq_one_letter_code
_entity_poly.pdbx_strand_id
1 'polypeptide(L)'
;MNAFQKRILPTAIYLGCISIFLAVYFFYERSLIGFPDGHLTNLDHAFLWLYLIVGIQHILNVFMFIYFGLGYGSKWKWVFFLLFYSGSIFLYFGVDWFLRSNLDHGVGG
;
A
#
# COMPACT_ATOMS: atom_id res chain seq x y z
N MET A 1 -23.28 -8.01 -17.21
CA MET A 1 -22.20 -8.58 -16.39
C MET A 1 -21.84 -9.97 -16.89
N ASN A 2 -20.62 -10.16 -17.42
CA ASN A 2 -20.16 -11.47 -17.88
C ASN A 2 -19.81 -12.39 -16.68
N ALA A 3 -19.70 -13.70 -16.91
CA ALA A 3 -19.44 -14.68 -15.84
C ALA A 3 -18.11 -14.43 -15.10
N PHE A 4 -17.12 -13.87 -15.80
CA PHE A 4 -15.84 -13.49 -15.22
C PHE A 4 -15.99 -12.31 -14.23
N GLN A 5 -16.71 -11.26 -14.62
CA GLN A 5 -16.98 -10.08 -13.79
C GLN A 5 -17.74 -10.45 -12.52
N LYS A 6 -18.75 -11.33 -12.61
CA LYS A 6 -19.47 -11.85 -11.43
C LYS A 6 -18.54 -12.54 -10.44
N ARG A 7 -17.48 -13.21 -10.92
CA ARG A 7 -16.52 -13.93 -10.08
C ARG A 7 -15.52 -12.99 -9.42
N ILE A 8 -15.03 -11.97 -10.14
CA ILE A 8 -13.99 -11.07 -9.60
C ILE A 8 -14.57 -9.93 -8.76
N LEU A 9 -15.83 -9.54 -8.96
CA LEU A 9 -16.43 -8.38 -8.30
C LEU A 9 -16.32 -8.42 -6.76
N PRO A 10 -16.66 -9.53 -6.07
CA PRO A 10 -16.51 -9.60 -4.61
C PRO A 10 -15.05 -9.42 -4.17
N THR A 11 -14.11 -10.02 -4.90
CA THR A 11 -12.68 -9.89 -4.62
C THR A 11 -12.18 -8.48 -4.86
N ALA A 12 -12.60 -7.83 -5.94
CA ALA A 12 -12.23 -6.45 -6.25
C ALA A 12 -12.77 -5.47 -5.20
N ILE A 13 -14.00 -5.65 -4.72
CA ILE A 13 -14.56 -4.86 -3.63
C ILE A 13 -13.74 -5.07 -2.35
N TYR A 14 -13.50 -6.33 -1.96
CA TYR A 14 -12.76 -6.67 -0.75
C TYR A 14 -11.35 -6.07 -0.73
N LEU A 15 -10.57 -6.30 -1.78
CA LEU A 15 -9.20 -5.79 -1.88
C LEU A 15 -9.15 -4.27 -2.09
N GLY A 16 -10.17 -3.70 -2.73
CA GLY A 16 -10.37 -2.26 -2.83
C GLY A 16 -10.56 -1.62 -1.46
N CYS A 17 -11.45 -2.17 -0.63
CA CYS A 17 -11.66 -1.71 0.75
C CYS A 17 -10.40 -1.83 1.60
N ILE A 18 -9.66 -2.93 1.49
CA ILE A 18 -8.36 -3.09 2.16
C ILE A 18 -7.38 -2.01 1.70
N SER A 19 -7.33 -1.71 0.40
CA SER A 19 -6.43 -0.67 -0.12
C SER A 19 -6.82 0.73 0.36
N ILE A 20 -8.10 1.03 0.49
CA ILE A 20 -8.56 2.29 1.11
C ILE A 20 -8.08 2.36 2.56
N PHE A 21 -8.31 1.29 3.34
CA PHE A 21 -7.88 1.24 4.74
C PHE A 21 -6.37 1.42 4.89
N LEU A 22 -5.58 0.73 4.06
CA LEU A 22 -4.13 0.83 4.05
C LEU A 22 -3.65 2.23 3.64
N ALA A 23 -4.26 2.85 2.63
CA ALA A 23 -3.92 4.21 2.26
C ALA A 23 -4.13 5.17 3.46
N VAL A 24 -5.29 5.10 4.11
CA VAL A 24 -5.59 5.90 5.30
C VAL A 24 -4.59 5.62 6.42
N TYR A 25 -4.29 4.34 6.69
CA TYR A 25 -3.32 3.92 7.68
C TYR A 25 -1.93 4.52 7.41
N PHE A 26 -1.41 4.42 6.18
CA PHE A 26 -0.09 4.97 5.87
C PHE A 26 -0.03 6.50 5.95
N PHE A 27 -1.09 7.20 5.54
CA PHE A 27 -1.15 8.66 5.72
C PHE A 27 -1.26 9.06 7.19
N TYR A 28 -1.97 8.27 7.99
CA TYR A 28 -2.05 8.46 9.43
C TYR A 28 -0.70 8.24 10.11
N GLU A 29 -0.05 7.09 9.89
CA GLU A 29 1.29 6.80 10.42
C GLU A 29 2.29 7.88 10.02
N ARG A 30 2.27 8.29 8.74
CA ARG A 30 3.09 9.39 8.25
C ARG A 30 2.85 10.71 9.00
N SER A 31 1.60 11.00 9.38
CA SER A 31 1.25 12.22 10.10
C SER A 31 1.73 12.25 11.55
N LEU A 32 2.04 11.08 12.12
CA LEU A 32 2.55 10.93 13.48
C LEU A 32 4.08 10.99 13.57
N ILE A 33 4.79 10.92 12.45
CA ILE A 33 6.25 10.97 12.44
C ILE A 33 6.74 12.33 12.96
N GLY A 34 7.58 12.30 13.99
CA GLY A 34 8.08 13.49 14.68
C GLY A 34 7.08 14.12 15.66
N PHE A 35 5.94 13.49 15.95
CA PHE A 35 5.06 13.94 17.03
C PHE A 35 5.50 13.36 18.38
N PRO A 36 5.50 14.14 19.48
CA PRO A 36 5.10 15.54 19.61
C PRO A 36 6.26 16.57 19.56
N ASP A 37 7.50 16.11 19.66
CA ASP A 37 8.69 16.95 19.89
C ASP A 37 9.27 17.57 18.61
N GLY A 38 8.87 17.09 17.43
CA GLY A 38 9.28 17.59 16.12
C GLY A 38 10.65 17.08 15.67
N HIS A 39 11.31 16.23 16.45
CA HIS A 39 12.62 15.70 16.09
C HIS A 39 12.49 14.56 15.07
N LEU A 40 13.27 14.66 13.99
CA LEU A 40 13.27 13.67 12.90
C LEU A 40 14.64 13.01 12.80
N THR A 41 14.66 11.69 12.89
CA THR A 41 15.83 10.87 12.59
C THR A 41 15.94 10.60 11.08
N ASN A 42 17.07 10.05 10.64
CA ASN A 42 17.21 9.58 9.26
C ASN A 42 16.21 8.47 8.92
N LEU A 43 15.84 7.65 9.91
CA LEU A 43 14.83 6.60 9.77
C LEU A 43 13.45 7.23 9.54
N ASP A 44 13.10 8.27 10.31
CA ASP A 44 11.84 9.01 10.16
C ASP A 44 11.72 9.66 8.78
N HIS A 45 12.80 10.28 8.30
CA HIS A 45 12.84 10.83 6.95
C HIS A 45 12.61 9.77 5.87
N ALA A 46 13.18 8.57 6.04
CA ALA A 46 12.94 7.46 5.11
C ALA A 46 11.47 6.99 5.16
N PHE A 47 10.88 6.86 6.35
CA PHE A 47 9.48 6.48 6.51
C PHE A 47 8.49 7.54 6.01
N LEU A 48 8.81 8.83 6.12
CA LEU A 48 8.00 9.91 5.54
C LEU A 48 7.79 9.72 4.03
N TRP A 49 8.84 9.30 3.33
CA TRP A 49 8.78 9.00 1.90
C TRP A 49 8.15 7.65 1.62
N LEU A 50 8.53 6.61 2.36
CA LEU A 50 8.00 5.26 2.17
C LEU A 50 6.47 5.25 2.33
N TYR A 51 5.95 5.80 3.42
CA TYR A 51 4.50 5.85 3.66
C TYR A 51 3.76 6.72 2.64
N LEU A 52 4.37 7.81 2.15
CA LEU A 52 3.78 8.60 1.07
C LEU A 52 3.64 7.80 -0.22
N ILE A 53 4.73 7.14 -0.65
CA ILE A 53 4.77 6.35 -1.88
C ILE A 53 3.78 5.19 -1.81
N VAL A 54 3.80 4.44 -0.69
CA VAL A 54 2.92 3.28 -0.49
C VAL A 54 1.46 3.72 -0.35
N GLY A 55 1.18 4.83 0.35
CA GLY A 55 -0.16 5.42 0.44
C GLY A 55 -0.73 5.81 -0.93
N ILE A 56 0.06 6.52 -1.76
CA ILE A 56 -0.31 6.85 -3.14
C ILE A 56 -0.53 5.59 -3.97
N GLN A 57 0.35 4.59 -3.83
CA GLN A 57 0.23 3.32 -4.54
C GLN A 57 -1.09 2.61 -4.19
N HIS A 58 -1.52 2.60 -2.93
CA HIS A 58 -2.81 2.04 -2.55
C HIS A 58 -4.00 2.82 -3.11
N ILE A 59 -3.92 4.16 -3.20
CA ILE A 59 -4.93 4.96 -3.90
C ILE A 59 -5.02 4.53 -5.37
N LEU A 60 -3.89 4.35 -6.06
CA LEU A 60 -3.86 3.87 -7.44
C LEU A 60 -4.45 2.46 -7.58
N ASN A 61 -4.17 1.57 -6.62
CA ASN A 61 -4.75 0.22 -6.59
C ASN A 61 -6.27 0.27 -6.47
N VAL A 62 -6.84 1.19 -5.68
CA VAL A 62 -8.31 1.38 -5.57
C VAL A 62 -8.92 1.68 -6.94
N PHE A 63 -8.33 2.60 -7.71
CA PHE A 63 -8.80 2.90 -9.07
C PHE A 63 -8.74 1.66 -9.97
N MET A 64 -7.69 0.85 -9.85
CA MET A 64 -7.58 -0.41 -10.58
C MET A 64 -8.65 -1.44 -10.16
N PHE A 65 -8.94 -1.57 -8.87
CA PHE A 65 -10.02 -2.45 -8.39
C PHE A 65 -11.39 -2.00 -8.88
N ILE A 66 -11.67 -0.69 -8.92
CA ILE A 66 -12.89 -0.14 -9.53
C ILE A 66 -12.93 -0.47 -11.02
N TYR A 67 -11.84 -0.23 -11.75
CA TYR A 67 -11.72 -0.55 -13.19
C TYR A 67 -12.07 -2.02 -13.48
N PHE A 68 -11.46 -2.95 -12.74
CA PHE A 68 -11.76 -4.38 -12.90
C PHE A 68 -13.16 -4.76 -12.40
N GLY A 69 -13.66 -4.15 -11.33
CA GLY A 69 -15.02 -4.37 -10.80
C GLY A 69 -16.13 -3.96 -11.77
N LEU A 70 -15.92 -2.86 -12.50
CA LEU A 70 -16.81 -2.44 -13.60
C LEU A 70 -16.75 -3.37 -14.82
N GLY A 71 -15.86 -4.36 -14.81
CA GLY A 71 -15.72 -5.37 -15.87
C GLY A 71 -14.77 -4.95 -16.98
N TYR A 72 -13.99 -3.87 -16.78
CA TYR A 72 -12.95 -3.49 -17.71
C TYR A 72 -11.71 -4.37 -17.50
N GLY A 73 -11.09 -4.79 -18.60
CA GLY A 73 -9.89 -5.63 -18.59
C GLY A 73 -10.14 -7.10 -18.90
N SER A 74 -9.04 -7.85 -18.99
CA SER A 74 -9.04 -9.29 -19.30
C SER A 74 -8.60 -10.10 -18.09
N LYS A 75 -8.91 -11.40 -18.10
CA LYS A 75 -8.48 -12.35 -17.05
C LYS A 75 -6.98 -12.28 -16.78
N TRP A 76 -6.16 -12.19 -17.84
CA TRP A 76 -4.71 -12.08 -17.71
C TRP A 76 -4.30 -10.78 -17.03
N LYS A 77 -4.86 -9.63 -17.44
CA LYS A 77 -4.58 -8.34 -16.80
C LYS A 77 -4.94 -8.33 -15.32
N TRP A 78 -6.05 -8.97 -14.95
CA TRP A 78 -6.45 -9.15 -13.55
C TRP A 78 -5.42 -9.96 -12.77
N VAL A 79 -4.97 -11.11 -13.30
CA VAL A 79 -3.97 -11.95 -12.64
C VAL A 79 -2.63 -11.22 -12.49
N PHE A 80 -2.14 -10.57 -13.56
CA PHE A 80 -0.91 -9.76 -13.48
C PHE A 80 -1.02 -8.65 -12.45
N PHE A 81 -2.16 -7.96 -12.40
CA PHE A 81 -2.41 -6.93 -11.39
C PHE A 81 -2.39 -7.51 -9.97
N LEU A 82 -3.00 -8.67 -9.72
CA LEU A 82 -2.96 -9.33 -8.42
C LEU A 82 -1.53 -9.75 -8.01
N LEU A 83 -0.72 -10.21 -8.96
CA LEU A 83 0.69 -10.53 -8.73
C LEU A 83 1.48 -9.28 -8.38
N PHE A 84 1.28 -8.18 -9.13
CA PHE A 84 1.90 -6.89 -8.83
C PHE A 84 1.48 -6.36 -7.45
N TYR A 85 0.18 -6.39 -7.15
CA TYR A 85 -0.36 -5.99 -5.85
C TYR A 85 0.27 -6.79 -4.71
N SER A 86 0.30 -8.11 -4.82
CA SER A 86 0.91 -8.98 -3.79
C SER A 86 2.41 -8.73 -3.67
N GLY A 87 3.12 -8.63 -4.80
CA GLY A 87 4.56 -8.37 -4.83
C GLY A 87 4.92 -7.01 -4.19
N SER A 88 4.10 -5.99 -4.39
CA SER A 88 4.31 -4.67 -3.78
C SER A 88 4.22 -4.70 -2.25
N ILE A 89 3.38 -5.56 -1.68
CA ILE A 89 3.26 -5.76 -0.23
C ILE A 89 4.55 -6.39 0.31
N PHE A 90 5.06 -7.44 -0.35
CA PHE A 90 6.34 -8.04 0.04
C PHE A 90 7.50 -7.06 -0.08
N LEU A 91 7.52 -6.24 -1.12
CA LEU A 91 8.52 -5.21 -1.31
C LEU A 91 8.47 -4.17 -0.17
N TYR A 92 7.28 -3.74 0.22
CA TYR A 92 7.11 -2.83 1.36
C TYR A 92 7.72 -3.42 2.64
N PHE A 93 7.39 -4.66 2.99
CA PHE A 93 7.97 -5.30 4.18
C PHE A 93 9.48 -5.50 4.07
N GLY A 94 9.98 -5.82 2.87
CA GLY A 94 11.42 -5.91 2.64
C GLY A 94 12.14 -4.57 2.84
N VAL A 95 11.55 -3.47 2.35
CA VAL A 95 12.09 -2.12 2.52
C VAL A 95 11.98 -1.66 3.98
N ASP A 96 10.84 -1.86 4.64
CA ASP A 96 10.65 -1.56 6.07
C ASP A 96 11.71 -2.28 6.93
N TRP A 97 11.87 -3.58 6.72
CA TRP A 97 12.87 -4.38 7.42
C TRP A 97 14.29 -3.90 7.16
N PHE A 98 14.61 -3.58 5.90
CA PHE A 98 15.92 -3.06 5.51
C PHE A 98 16.20 -1.70 6.16
N LEU A 99 15.25 -0.78 6.12
CA LEU A 99 15.40 0.56 6.71
C LEU A 99 15.61 0.47 8.21
N ARG A 100 14.79 -0.32 8.92
CA ARG A 100 14.96 -0.52 10.36
C ARG A 100 16.31 -1.16 10.68
N SER A 101 16.71 -2.20 9.97
CA SER A 101 17.98 -2.89 10.26
C SER A 101 19.23 -2.02 10.04
N ASN A 102 19.17 -0.98 9.21
CA ASN A 102 20.33 -0.16 8.84
C ASN A 102 20.29 1.27 9.40
N LEU A 103 19.10 1.80 9.67
CA LEU A 103 18.91 3.20 10.11
C LEU A 103 18.35 3.30 11.52
N ASP A 104 17.84 2.22 12.11
CA ASP A 104 17.51 2.18 13.52
C ASP A 104 18.80 2.04 14.34
N HIS A 105 19.29 3.18 14.84
CA HIS A 105 20.55 3.23 15.60
C HIS A 105 20.32 2.92 17.10
N GLY A 106 19.17 2.37 17.48
CA GLY A 106 18.93 1.91 18.85
C GLY A 106 19.01 3.01 19.91
N VAL A 107 18.83 4.28 19.53
CA VAL A 107 18.67 5.35 20.51
C VAL A 107 17.21 5.34 20.93
N GLY A 108 16.88 4.38 21.79
CA GLY A 108 15.73 4.49 22.67
C GLY A 108 15.84 5.78 23.48
N GLY A 109 14.69 6.27 23.95
CA GLY A 109 14.63 7.43 24.84
C GLY A 109 15.54 7.34 26.06
#